data_AF-A0A1I6INI8-F1
#
_entry.id   AF-A0A1I6INI8-F1
#
_cell.length_a   1.000
_cell.length_b   1.000
_cell.length_c   1.000
_cell.angle_alpha   90.00
_cell.angle_beta   90.00
_cell.angle_gamma   90.00
#
_symmetry.space_group_name_H-M   'P 1'
#
loop_
_entity.id
_entity.type
_entity.pdbx_description
1 polymer ?
#
loop_
_entity_poly.entity_id
_entity_poly.type
_entity_poly.pdbx_seq_one_letter_code
_entity_poly.pdbx_strand_id
1 'polypeptide(L)'
;MTNEIIFDGGDMAGKSTIIKFLREFGFNIKDREPEFICKYMLTSYSQEDRVEKLKINFKTKLDGRLIIFIYNDDEAIINKRIKERKLDGTLSKFDDDAVMYNKMYRDTGENILKDNTIKNFYLYNTSGKFLFDNIINMIQIFTEYGIRTDKLIYTTSEDVNFEEIKANKILFETLVSGINLDKNKALKDAVKLVMRNEEFAKIPLVYNTISYYENMVIKYKYFIDYDFVDTIKNDITDFELNQLCPCRFCSQFVNESSELNEAGNVIIKKYKNFVLGVGIGQICDRYLILTPIRHISSFSMINTEEQEELKKIMNDLIKFNQSKFNSKTAFVEHGANFINNFSKTIEHAHLHVISTTFELDDFTLPFRKIEFNEIFNISGVYNLYFDEEKTLVHESNTKISQYWRKLIASTNGREWDWRKAKETKPDLEKIKNMYHEL
;
A
#
# COMPACT_ATOMS: atom_id res chain seq x y z
N MET A 1 8.14 -37.44 -4.22
CA MET A 1 6.98 -37.69 -3.35
C MET A 1 6.29 -36.36 -3.15
N THR A 2 5.00 -36.26 -3.46
CA THR A 2 4.23 -35.05 -3.14
C THR A 2 3.94 -35.07 -1.64
N ASN A 3 4.77 -34.40 -0.86
CA ASN A 3 4.55 -34.24 0.57
C ASN A 3 3.35 -33.32 0.75
N GLU A 4 2.17 -33.90 1.04
CA GLU A 4 0.98 -33.13 1.40
C GLU A 4 1.28 -32.36 2.69
N ILE A 5 1.01 -31.06 2.66
CA ILE A 5 1.21 -30.15 3.79
C ILE A 5 -0.15 -29.91 4.43
N ILE A 6 -0.29 -30.18 5.72
CA ILE A 6 -1.53 -29.96 6.46
C ILE A 6 -1.37 -28.70 7.29
N PHE A 7 -2.20 -27.70 7.01
CA PHE A 7 -2.34 -26.51 7.83
C PHE A 7 -3.57 -26.64 8.71
N ASP A 8 -3.38 -26.76 10.02
CA ASP A 8 -4.47 -26.75 10.98
C ASP A 8 -4.27 -25.67 12.04
N GLY A 9 -5.35 -25.19 12.65
CA GLY A 9 -5.25 -24.03 13.55
C GLY A 9 -6.60 -23.46 13.97
N GLY A 10 -6.54 -22.58 14.97
CA GLY A 10 -7.71 -21.84 15.44
C GLY A 10 -8.20 -20.83 14.40
N ASP A 11 -9.48 -20.47 14.46
CA ASP A 11 -9.99 -19.35 13.68
C ASP A 11 -9.29 -18.05 14.11
N MET A 12 -9.26 -17.06 13.21
CA MET A 12 -8.54 -15.80 13.40
C MET A 12 -7.01 -15.91 13.50
N ALA A 13 -6.40 -17.07 13.31
CA ALA A 13 -4.94 -17.22 13.25
C ALA A 13 -4.30 -16.76 11.93
N GLY A 14 -5.09 -16.30 10.95
CA GLY A 14 -4.59 -15.88 9.63
C GLY A 14 -4.32 -17.02 8.65
N LYS A 15 -4.75 -18.24 8.98
CA LYS A 15 -4.54 -19.46 8.20
C LYS A 15 -5.00 -19.35 6.74
N SER A 16 -6.25 -18.96 6.50
CA SER A 16 -6.83 -18.94 5.14
C SER A 16 -6.04 -18.04 4.18
N THR A 17 -5.51 -16.92 4.67
CA THR A 17 -4.68 -16.00 3.87
C THR A 17 -3.34 -16.65 3.51
N ILE A 18 -2.69 -17.32 4.46
CA ILE A 18 -1.41 -18.01 4.21
C ILE A 18 -1.61 -19.18 3.24
N ILE A 19 -2.65 -20.00 3.43
CA ILE A 19 -2.96 -21.12 2.55
C ILE A 19 -3.23 -20.65 1.12
N LYS A 20 -4.04 -19.60 0.95
CA LYS A 20 -4.35 -19.04 -0.37
C LYS A 20 -3.06 -18.66 -1.10
N PHE A 21 -2.19 -17.89 -0.42
CA PHE A 21 -0.92 -17.47 -0.98
C PHE A 21 -0.06 -18.66 -1.41
N LEU A 22 0.18 -19.62 -0.50
CA LEU A 22 1.04 -20.75 -0.80
C LEU A 22 0.47 -21.66 -1.91
N ARG A 23 -0.86 -21.80 -2.01
CA ARG A 23 -1.49 -22.53 -3.13
C ARG A 23 -1.25 -21.86 -4.48
N GLU A 24 -1.20 -20.53 -4.54
CA GLU A 24 -0.86 -19.79 -5.78
C GLU A 24 0.57 -20.13 -6.26
N PHE A 25 1.48 -20.52 -5.35
CA PHE A 25 2.83 -21.00 -5.67
C PHE A 25 2.91 -22.53 -5.90
N GLY A 26 1.76 -23.20 -6.06
CA GLY A 26 1.71 -24.62 -6.38
C GLY A 26 2.02 -25.55 -5.20
N PHE A 27 2.02 -25.05 -3.95
CA PHE A 27 2.13 -25.92 -2.78
C PHE A 27 0.83 -26.71 -2.58
N ASN A 28 0.98 -28.03 -2.42
CA ASN A 28 -0.14 -28.92 -2.14
C ASN A 28 -0.51 -28.85 -0.65
N ILE A 29 -1.35 -27.87 -0.30
CA ILE A 29 -1.77 -27.60 1.08
C ILE A 29 -3.21 -28.02 1.31
N LYS A 30 -3.41 -28.90 2.29
CA LYS A 30 -4.70 -29.26 2.85
C LYS A 30 -5.07 -28.29 3.99
N ASP A 31 -6.21 -27.62 3.85
CA ASP A 31 -6.77 -26.76 4.89
C ASP A 31 -7.59 -27.64 5.84
N ARG A 32 -7.02 -27.93 7.02
CA ARG A 32 -7.53 -28.85 8.05
C ARG A 32 -7.43 -30.34 7.72
N GLU A 33 -7.31 -31.15 8.75
CA GLU A 33 -7.53 -32.61 8.68
C GLU A 33 -8.71 -33.02 9.57
N PRO A 34 -9.93 -33.09 9.01
CA PRO A 34 -11.15 -33.29 9.80
C PRO A 34 -11.14 -34.57 10.63
N GLU A 35 -10.68 -35.68 10.06
CA GLU A 35 -10.79 -37.01 10.66
C GLU A 35 -9.79 -37.25 11.79
N PHE A 36 -8.59 -36.65 11.67
CA PHE A 36 -7.45 -36.99 12.52
C PHE A 36 -6.95 -35.83 13.39
N ILE A 37 -7.23 -34.56 13.02
CA ILE A 37 -6.84 -33.38 13.80
C ILE A 37 -8.06 -32.66 14.35
N CYS A 38 -8.92 -32.11 13.49
CA CYS A 38 -10.05 -31.28 13.95
C CYS A 38 -11.01 -32.05 14.87
N LYS A 39 -11.23 -33.34 14.61
CA LYS A 39 -12.04 -34.22 15.49
C LYS A 39 -11.61 -34.16 16.95
N TYR A 40 -10.31 -34.12 17.22
CA TYR A 40 -9.79 -34.08 18.57
C TYR A 40 -9.61 -32.65 19.08
N MET A 41 -9.52 -31.66 18.21
CA MET A 41 -9.50 -30.24 18.57
C MET A 41 -10.90 -29.70 18.91
N LEU A 42 -11.67 -30.44 19.72
CA LEU A 42 -12.96 -30.07 20.27
C LEU A 42 -12.87 -29.98 21.81
N THR A 43 -13.66 -29.10 22.41
CA THR A 43 -13.70 -28.89 23.87
C THR A 43 -14.17 -30.10 24.68
N SER A 44 -14.79 -31.08 24.02
CA SER A 44 -15.20 -32.35 24.63
C SER A 44 -14.03 -33.29 24.95
N TYR A 45 -12.83 -33.00 24.45
CA TYR A 45 -11.62 -33.79 24.74
C TYR A 45 -10.68 -33.06 25.70
N SER A 46 -10.21 -33.76 26.72
CA SER A 46 -9.19 -33.25 27.64
C SER A 46 -7.87 -32.95 26.90
N GLN A 47 -6.99 -32.15 27.51
CA GLN A 47 -5.69 -31.84 26.92
C GLN A 47 -4.86 -33.11 26.72
N GLU A 48 -4.89 -34.00 27.72
CA GLU A 48 -4.20 -35.29 27.72
C GLU A 48 -4.74 -36.19 26.59
N ASP A 49 -6.06 -36.35 26.48
CA ASP A 49 -6.69 -37.15 25.43
C ASP A 49 -6.35 -36.62 24.04
N ARG A 50 -6.39 -35.29 23.86
CA ARG A 50 -6.03 -34.63 22.59
C ARG A 50 -4.62 -34.99 22.18
N VAL A 51 -3.66 -34.79 23.08
CA VAL A 51 -2.24 -35.05 22.79
C VAL A 51 -2.01 -36.54 22.50
N GLU A 52 -2.58 -37.45 23.29
CA GLU A 52 -2.41 -38.89 23.07
C GLU A 52 -2.94 -39.33 21.70
N LYS A 53 -4.18 -38.95 21.36
CA LYS A 53 -4.82 -39.34 20.09
C LYS A 53 -4.08 -38.73 18.89
N LEU A 54 -3.64 -37.47 18.99
CA LEU A 54 -2.89 -36.82 17.93
C LEU A 54 -1.51 -37.45 17.73
N LYS A 55 -0.79 -37.80 18.81
CA LYS A 55 0.50 -38.50 18.71
C LYS A 55 0.36 -39.85 17.99
N ILE A 56 -0.70 -40.62 18.29
CA ILE A 56 -0.98 -41.87 17.59
C ILE A 56 -1.24 -41.61 16.09
N ASN A 57 -2.08 -40.64 15.76
CA ASN A 57 -2.40 -40.33 14.37
C ASN A 57 -1.19 -39.81 13.59
N PHE A 58 -0.33 -39.01 14.22
CA PHE A 58 0.88 -38.47 13.59
C PHE A 58 1.87 -39.58 13.21
N LYS A 59 1.97 -40.63 14.05
CA LYS A 59 2.86 -41.77 13.80
C LYS A 59 2.27 -42.81 12.84
N THR A 60 0.95 -42.84 12.65
CA THR A 60 0.28 -43.96 11.95
C THR A 60 -0.51 -43.55 10.71
N LYS A 61 -1.24 -42.43 10.77
CA LYS A 61 -2.17 -41.99 9.71
C LYS A 61 -1.65 -40.79 8.93
N LEU A 62 -0.83 -39.96 9.57
CA LEU A 62 -0.27 -38.74 9.00
C LEU A 62 1.26 -38.81 8.84
N ASP A 63 1.84 -40.01 8.93
CA ASP A 63 3.26 -40.21 8.73
C ASP A 63 3.71 -39.75 7.34
N GLY A 64 4.90 -39.16 7.27
CA GLY A 64 5.46 -38.54 6.06
C GLY A 64 4.83 -37.20 5.63
N ARG A 65 3.72 -36.76 6.24
CA ARG A 65 3.11 -35.45 5.95
C ARG A 65 3.73 -34.36 6.81
N LEU A 66 3.85 -33.16 6.25
CA LEU A 66 4.26 -31.98 7.03
C LEU A 66 3.01 -31.37 7.67
N ILE A 67 3.00 -31.30 9.00
CA ILE A 67 1.86 -30.80 9.77
C ILE A 67 2.26 -29.48 10.43
N ILE A 68 1.49 -28.43 10.17
CA ILE A 68 1.71 -27.11 10.74
C ILE A 68 0.50 -26.70 11.55
N PHE A 69 0.68 -26.57 12.86
CA PHE A 69 -0.29 -25.94 13.76
C PHE A 69 -0.05 -24.45 13.79
N ILE A 70 -1.03 -23.69 13.33
CA ILE A 70 -1.00 -22.24 13.33
C ILE A 70 -1.89 -21.71 14.44
N TYR A 71 -1.34 -20.80 15.24
CA TYR A 71 -2.08 -20.10 16.28
C TYR A 71 -1.69 -18.62 16.33
N ASN A 72 -2.51 -17.86 17.03
CA ASN A 72 -2.26 -16.48 17.40
C ASN A 72 -2.55 -16.34 18.89
N ASP A 73 -1.55 -15.97 19.69
CA ASP A 73 -1.70 -15.69 21.12
C ASP A 73 -1.95 -14.21 21.44
N ASP A 74 -2.06 -13.34 20.44
CA ASP A 74 -2.46 -11.94 20.62
C ASP A 74 -3.99 -11.84 20.70
N GLU A 75 -4.52 -11.94 21.92
CA GLU A 75 -5.95 -11.81 22.20
C GLU A 75 -6.53 -10.48 21.71
N ALA A 76 -5.75 -9.38 21.73
CA ALA A 76 -6.23 -8.09 21.28
C ALA A 76 -6.46 -8.08 19.76
N ILE A 77 -5.55 -8.69 19.00
CA ILE A 77 -5.70 -8.87 17.54
C ILE A 77 -6.86 -9.80 17.23
N ILE A 78 -7.02 -10.91 17.94
CA ILE A 78 -8.15 -11.83 17.74
C ILE A 78 -9.47 -11.11 17.99
N ASN A 79 -9.60 -10.43 19.14
CA ASN A 79 -10.81 -9.67 19.50
C ASN A 79 -11.11 -8.55 18.51
N LYS A 80 -10.09 -7.88 17.97
CA LYS A 80 -10.25 -6.89 16.91
C LYS A 80 -10.85 -7.51 15.66
N ARG A 81 -10.33 -8.66 15.20
CA ARG A 81 -10.83 -9.37 14.01
C ARG A 81 -12.27 -9.87 14.19
N ILE A 82 -12.63 -10.34 15.39
CA ILE A 82 -14.00 -10.71 15.74
C ILE A 82 -14.93 -9.50 15.61
N LYS A 83 -14.53 -8.34 16.15
CA LYS A 83 -15.31 -7.10 16.02
C LYS A 83 -15.48 -6.66 14.57
N GLU A 84 -14.43 -6.77 13.76
CA GLU A 84 -14.48 -6.46 12.32
C GLU A 84 -15.48 -7.37 11.59
N ARG A 85 -15.47 -8.68 11.83
CA ARG A 85 -16.46 -9.62 11.27
C ARG A 85 -17.89 -9.41 11.78
N LYS A 86 -18.01 -8.87 13.00
CA LYS A 86 -19.33 -8.50 13.53
C LYS A 86 -19.93 -7.33 12.75
N LEU A 87 -19.09 -6.40 12.30
CA LEU A 87 -19.50 -5.23 11.52
C LEU A 87 -19.85 -5.58 10.07
N ASP A 88 -19.16 -6.56 9.48
CA ASP A 88 -19.41 -7.00 8.09
C ASP A 88 -20.49 -8.08 7.95
N GLY A 89 -21.03 -8.59 9.07
CA GLY A 89 -22.10 -9.59 9.10
C GLY A 89 -21.64 -11.03 8.80
N THR A 90 -20.33 -11.31 8.78
CA THR A 90 -19.77 -12.63 8.44
C THR A 90 -19.42 -13.51 9.64
N LEU A 91 -19.89 -13.13 10.84
CA LEU A 91 -19.58 -13.82 12.09
C LEU A 91 -20.06 -15.28 12.09
N SER A 92 -19.19 -16.20 12.50
CA SER A 92 -19.50 -17.61 12.72
C SER A 92 -19.61 -17.94 14.21
N LYS A 93 -20.28 -19.05 14.55
CA LYS A 93 -20.38 -19.55 15.93
C LYS A 93 -19.01 -19.88 16.57
N PHE A 94 -17.99 -20.13 15.75
CA PHE A 94 -16.63 -20.43 16.22
C PHE A 94 -15.78 -19.19 16.46
N ASP A 95 -16.22 -18.00 16.00
CA ASP A 95 -15.46 -16.76 16.17
C ASP A 95 -15.47 -16.30 17.64
N ASP A 96 -16.56 -16.54 18.37
CA ASP A 96 -16.67 -16.20 19.80
C ASP A 96 -15.70 -17.03 20.67
N ASP A 97 -15.36 -18.24 20.20
CA ASP A 97 -14.45 -19.16 20.88
C ASP A 97 -13.01 -19.09 20.32
N ALA A 98 -12.72 -18.18 19.39
CA ALA A 98 -11.45 -18.17 18.66
C ALA A 98 -10.23 -18.02 19.59
N VAL A 99 -10.31 -17.22 20.66
CA VAL A 99 -9.24 -17.07 21.66
C VAL A 99 -8.94 -18.42 22.34
N MET A 100 -9.99 -19.11 22.78
CA MET A 100 -9.88 -20.43 23.41
C MET A 100 -9.27 -21.44 22.45
N TYR A 101 -9.75 -21.51 21.20
CA TYR A 101 -9.22 -22.44 20.21
C TYR A 101 -7.74 -22.16 19.89
N ASN A 102 -7.31 -20.91 19.73
CA ASN A 102 -5.90 -20.59 19.50
C ASN A 102 -5.00 -21.05 20.66
N LYS A 103 -5.43 -20.81 21.91
CA LYS A 103 -4.74 -21.33 23.10
C LYS A 103 -4.69 -22.86 23.10
N MET A 104 -5.80 -23.50 22.74
CA MET A 104 -5.89 -24.95 22.66
C MET A 104 -4.91 -25.55 21.64
N TYR A 105 -4.76 -24.93 20.46
CA TYR A 105 -3.78 -25.32 19.44
C TYR A 105 -2.34 -25.14 19.95
N ARG A 106 -2.03 -24.02 20.59
CA ARG A 106 -0.71 -23.77 21.21
C ARG A 106 -0.37 -24.85 22.23
N ASP A 107 -1.20 -25.00 23.25
CA ASP A 107 -0.93 -25.89 24.38
C ASP A 107 -0.82 -27.35 23.90
N THR A 108 -1.63 -27.75 22.90
CA THR A 108 -1.55 -29.09 22.29
C THR A 108 -0.25 -29.27 21.52
N GLY A 109 0.11 -28.30 20.67
CA GLY A 109 1.32 -28.36 19.87
C GLY A 109 2.59 -28.41 20.72
N GLU A 110 2.66 -27.63 21.80
CA GLU A 110 3.79 -27.64 22.74
C GLU A 110 3.99 -29.03 23.38
N ASN A 111 2.89 -29.73 23.69
CA ASN A 111 2.97 -31.07 24.25
C ASN A 111 3.29 -32.16 23.22
N ILE A 112 2.96 -31.93 21.95
CA ILE A 112 3.38 -32.79 20.84
C ILE A 112 4.88 -32.63 20.61
N LEU A 113 5.42 -31.40 20.61
CA LEU A 113 6.84 -31.12 20.42
C LEU A 113 7.76 -31.73 21.48
N LYS A 114 7.22 -32.05 22.68
CA LYS A 114 7.96 -32.82 23.70
C LYS A 114 8.25 -34.27 23.29
N ASP A 115 7.57 -34.81 22.28
CA ASP A 115 7.81 -36.16 21.76
C ASP A 115 8.71 -36.09 20.53
N ASN A 116 10.02 -36.31 20.75
CA ASN A 116 11.06 -36.27 19.71
C ASN A 116 10.89 -37.33 18.60
N THR A 117 9.95 -38.26 18.73
CA THR A 117 9.66 -39.24 17.67
C THR A 117 8.78 -38.66 16.55
N ILE A 118 8.16 -37.50 16.77
CA ILE A 118 7.36 -36.79 15.77
C ILE A 118 8.25 -35.74 15.10
N LYS A 119 8.71 -36.05 13.88
CA LYS A 119 9.71 -35.22 13.18
C LYS A 119 9.11 -34.19 12.22
N ASN A 120 7.84 -34.36 11.86
CA ASN A 120 7.22 -33.65 10.73
C ASN A 120 6.13 -32.68 11.20
N PHE A 121 6.32 -32.10 12.39
CA PHE A 121 5.35 -31.23 13.05
C PHE A 121 5.99 -29.89 13.40
N TYR A 122 5.31 -28.81 13.03
CA TYR A 122 5.70 -27.45 13.38
C TYR A 122 4.57 -26.75 14.10
N LEU A 123 4.91 -26.05 15.18
CA LEU A 123 4.03 -25.15 15.88
C LEU A 123 4.41 -23.71 15.53
N TYR A 124 3.46 -22.95 15.00
CA TYR A 124 3.72 -21.64 14.43
C TYR A 124 2.82 -20.55 15.02
N ASN A 125 3.44 -19.61 15.73
CA ASN A 125 2.79 -18.41 16.23
C ASN A 125 2.80 -17.30 15.17
N THR A 126 1.64 -16.73 14.89
CA THR A 126 1.44 -15.59 13.98
C THR A 126 1.37 -14.23 14.68
N SER A 127 1.37 -14.19 16.02
CA SER A 127 1.26 -12.95 16.78
C SER A 127 2.43 -12.01 16.54
N GLY A 128 2.12 -10.72 16.43
CA GLY A 128 3.11 -9.68 16.16
C GLY A 128 3.82 -9.80 14.81
N LYS A 129 3.45 -10.78 13.96
CA LYS A 129 4.11 -11.05 12.67
C LYS A 129 3.25 -10.58 11.51
N PHE A 130 3.92 -10.02 10.50
CA PHE A 130 3.25 -9.68 9.25
C PHE A 130 3.02 -10.92 8.40
N LEU A 131 2.13 -10.80 7.42
CA LEU A 131 1.82 -11.88 6.50
C LEU A 131 3.09 -12.37 5.77
N PHE A 132 4.02 -11.49 5.39
CA PHE A 132 5.32 -11.92 4.84
C PHE A 132 6.09 -12.77 5.81
N ASP A 133 6.23 -12.30 7.04
CA ASP A 133 7.11 -12.96 8.00
C ASP A 133 6.57 -14.37 8.20
N ASN A 134 5.24 -14.50 8.22
CA ASN A 134 4.56 -15.78 8.20
C ASN A 134 4.91 -16.60 6.96
N ILE A 135 4.83 -16.04 5.75
CA ILE A 135 5.16 -16.73 4.49
C ILE A 135 6.64 -17.14 4.41
N ILE A 136 7.58 -16.25 4.71
CA ILE A 136 9.03 -16.51 4.66
C ILE A 136 9.40 -17.60 5.65
N ASN A 137 8.88 -17.54 6.87
CA ASN A 137 9.10 -18.59 7.85
C ASN A 137 8.50 -19.93 7.39
N MET A 138 7.33 -19.93 6.71
CA MET A 138 6.77 -21.16 6.13
C MET A 138 7.67 -21.74 5.03
N ILE A 139 8.23 -20.89 4.17
CA ILE A 139 9.16 -21.33 3.11
C ILE A 139 10.45 -21.90 3.70
N GLN A 140 10.95 -21.33 4.79
CA GLN A 140 12.10 -21.88 5.53
C GLN A 140 11.77 -23.28 6.08
N ILE A 141 10.63 -23.42 6.76
CA ILE A 141 10.14 -24.72 7.25
C ILE A 141 10.03 -25.75 6.11
N PHE A 142 9.51 -25.34 4.95
CA PHE A 142 9.40 -26.22 3.78
C PHE A 142 10.77 -26.67 3.26
N THR A 143 11.73 -25.74 3.24
CA THR A 143 13.11 -26.01 2.81
C THR A 143 13.82 -26.98 3.77
N GLU A 144 13.69 -26.78 5.09
CA GLU A 144 14.20 -27.71 6.11
C GLU A 144 13.62 -29.11 5.95
N TYR A 145 12.34 -29.19 5.56
CA TYR A 145 11.64 -30.45 5.32
C TYR A 145 11.94 -31.09 3.95
N GLY A 146 12.84 -30.49 3.15
CA GLY A 146 13.19 -30.98 1.82
C GLY A 146 12.03 -30.87 0.82
N ILE A 147 11.00 -30.06 1.11
CA ILE A 147 9.98 -29.71 0.14
C ILE A 147 10.64 -28.83 -0.90
N ARG A 148 10.52 -29.25 -2.15
CA ARG A 148 11.03 -28.54 -3.30
C ARG A 148 10.34 -27.17 -3.43
N THR A 149 11.04 -26.14 -3.01
CA THR A 149 10.67 -24.72 -3.13
C THR A 149 11.12 -24.13 -4.47
N ASP A 150 11.79 -24.93 -5.31
CA ASP A 150 12.14 -24.57 -6.69
C ASP A 150 10.92 -24.22 -7.56
N LYS A 151 9.71 -24.67 -7.21
CA LYS A 151 8.47 -24.20 -7.86
C LYS A 151 8.07 -22.76 -7.55
N LEU A 152 8.59 -22.13 -6.48
CA LEU A 152 8.51 -20.67 -6.32
C LEU A 152 9.32 -19.94 -7.40
N ILE A 153 10.27 -20.62 -8.04
CA ILE A 153 11.14 -20.10 -9.10
C ILE A 153 10.51 -20.28 -10.50
N TYR A 154 9.48 -21.13 -10.64
CA TYR A 154 8.90 -21.50 -11.94
C TYR A 154 7.38 -21.32 -11.97
N THR A 155 6.93 -20.06 -12.09
CA THR A 155 5.59 -19.76 -12.61
C THR A 155 5.62 -18.51 -13.48
N THR A 156 6.34 -18.57 -14.61
CA THR A 156 5.98 -17.89 -15.86
C THR A 156 6.41 -18.78 -17.03
N SER A 157 5.63 -18.73 -18.09
CA SER A 157 5.54 -19.66 -19.23
C SER A 157 6.83 -19.98 -19.99
N GLU A 158 6.90 -21.24 -20.46
CA GLU A 158 7.65 -21.94 -21.53
C GLU A 158 8.87 -21.36 -22.29
N ASP A 159 9.32 -20.12 -22.13
CA ASP A 159 10.54 -19.61 -22.77
C ASP A 159 11.51 -19.05 -21.71
N VAL A 160 12.39 -19.91 -21.17
CA VAL A 160 13.23 -19.51 -20.01
C VAL A 160 14.63 -19.06 -20.43
N ASN A 161 14.94 -17.80 -20.10
CA ASN A 161 16.25 -17.18 -20.17
C ASN A 161 17.11 -17.61 -18.96
N PHE A 162 18.31 -18.15 -19.21
CA PHE A 162 19.23 -18.66 -18.19
C PHE A 162 19.63 -17.62 -17.11
N GLU A 163 19.57 -16.32 -17.41
CA GLU A 163 19.87 -15.25 -16.45
C GLU A 163 18.73 -15.01 -15.44
N GLU A 164 17.48 -15.34 -15.80
CA GLU A 164 16.29 -15.24 -14.93
C GLU A 164 16.34 -16.28 -13.79
N ILE A 165 16.82 -17.49 -14.11
CA ILE A 165 17.09 -18.56 -13.15
C ILE A 165 18.17 -18.16 -12.15
N LYS A 166 19.19 -17.42 -12.61
CA LYS A 166 20.35 -17.01 -11.81
C LYS A 166 19.99 -15.91 -10.80
N ALA A 167 19.15 -14.96 -11.20
CA ALA A 167 18.68 -13.87 -10.33
C ALA A 167 17.73 -14.36 -9.21
N ASN A 168 16.77 -15.23 -9.55
CA ASN A 168 15.87 -15.84 -8.55
C ASN A 168 16.62 -16.73 -7.56
N LYS A 169 17.64 -17.45 -8.04
CA LYS A 169 18.54 -18.23 -7.18
C LYS A 169 19.36 -17.34 -6.26
N ILE A 170 19.92 -16.22 -6.73
CA ILE A 170 20.68 -15.28 -5.89
C ILE A 170 19.76 -14.62 -4.86
N LEU A 171 18.55 -14.19 -5.23
CA LEU A 171 17.60 -13.57 -4.30
C LEU A 171 17.17 -14.55 -3.20
N PHE A 172 16.88 -15.80 -3.59
CA PHE A 172 16.52 -16.88 -2.68
C PHE A 172 17.70 -17.31 -1.80
N GLU A 173 18.90 -17.49 -2.36
CA GLU A 173 20.14 -17.77 -1.60
C GLU A 173 20.47 -16.61 -0.65
N THR A 174 20.23 -15.36 -1.03
CA THR A 174 20.43 -14.19 -0.15
C THR A 174 19.45 -14.14 1.02
N LEU A 175 18.19 -14.54 0.78
CA LEU A 175 17.13 -14.55 1.80
C LEU A 175 17.18 -15.79 2.72
N VAL A 176 17.59 -16.94 2.18
CA VAL A 176 17.68 -18.22 2.90
C VAL A 176 19.02 -18.39 3.60
N SER A 177 20.13 -17.84 3.06
CA SER A 177 21.45 -18.11 3.61
C SER A 177 21.64 -17.58 5.02
N GLY A 178 20.97 -16.51 5.48
CA GLY A 178 20.98 -16.10 6.90
C GLY A 178 22.37 -15.98 7.57
N ILE A 179 23.46 -15.98 6.81
CA ILE A 179 24.82 -16.15 7.32
C ILE A 179 25.60 -14.88 6.97
N ASN A 180 25.70 -14.02 7.99
CA ASN A 180 26.76 -13.03 8.18
C ASN A 180 26.86 -11.81 7.25
N LEU A 181 25.81 -11.43 6.53
CA LEU A 181 25.76 -10.10 5.90
C LEU A 181 24.64 -9.27 6.51
N ASP A 182 25.01 -8.04 6.88
CA ASP A 182 24.10 -6.97 7.30
C ASP A 182 22.85 -7.00 6.42
N LYS A 183 21.71 -7.39 7.03
CA LYS A 183 20.44 -7.65 6.33
C LYS A 183 20.05 -6.47 5.42
N ASN A 184 20.46 -5.26 5.78
CA ASN A 184 20.21 -4.04 5.02
C ASN A 184 21.05 -3.96 3.73
N LYS A 185 22.29 -4.45 3.73
CA LYS A 185 23.17 -4.44 2.55
C LYS A 185 22.74 -5.49 1.53
N ALA A 186 22.43 -6.69 2.00
CA ALA A 186 21.93 -7.78 1.16
C ALA A 186 20.60 -7.42 0.47
N LEU A 187 19.69 -6.76 1.19
CA LEU A 187 18.43 -6.25 0.63
C LEU A 187 18.68 -5.10 -0.37
N LYS A 188 19.60 -4.18 -0.06
CA LYS A 188 20.01 -3.08 -0.97
C LYS A 188 20.59 -3.61 -2.28
N ASP A 189 21.44 -4.62 -2.23
CA ASP A 189 22.10 -5.18 -3.40
C ASP A 189 21.10 -5.99 -4.27
N ALA A 190 20.16 -6.70 -3.64
CA ALA A 190 19.07 -7.39 -4.32
C ALA A 190 18.12 -6.43 -5.05
N VAL A 191 17.70 -5.33 -4.40
CA VAL A 191 16.85 -4.31 -5.02
C VAL A 191 17.59 -3.63 -6.18
N LYS A 192 18.86 -3.25 -6.02
CA LYS A 192 19.68 -2.67 -7.10
C LYS A 192 19.85 -3.60 -8.31
N LEU A 193 19.93 -4.91 -8.09
CA LEU A 193 20.06 -5.89 -9.17
C LEU A 193 18.76 -6.03 -9.97
N VAL A 194 17.61 -6.02 -9.29
CA VAL A 194 16.27 -6.06 -9.91
C VAL A 194 15.96 -4.77 -10.65
N MET A 195 16.37 -3.61 -10.12
CA MET A 195 16.12 -2.29 -10.70
C MET A 195 16.92 -2.00 -11.98
N ARG A 196 18.00 -2.72 -12.25
CA ARG A 196 18.86 -2.47 -13.45
C ARG A 196 18.36 -3.12 -14.72
N ASN A 197 17.24 -3.83 -14.69
CA ASN A 197 16.89 -4.75 -15.76
C ASN A 197 15.36 -4.78 -15.93
N GLU A 198 14.85 -3.98 -16.88
CA GLU A 198 13.42 -3.63 -17.05
C GLU A 198 12.47 -4.83 -17.23
N GLU A 199 12.99 -5.96 -17.69
CA GLU A 199 12.23 -7.20 -17.84
C GLU A 199 11.88 -7.85 -16.48
N PHE A 200 12.68 -7.60 -15.43
CA PHE A 200 12.50 -8.22 -14.10
C PHE A 200 11.31 -7.62 -13.33
N ALA A 201 10.92 -6.37 -13.61
CA ALA A 201 9.75 -5.72 -13.00
C ALA A 201 8.41 -6.36 -13.40
N LYS A 202 8.41 -7.19 -14.46
CA LYS A 202 7.21 -7.87 -14.99
C LYS A 202 6.99 -9.27 -14.39
N ILE A 203 7.93 -9.79 -13.61
CA ILE A 203 7.87 -11.14 -13.05
C ILE A 203 6.93 -11.15 -11.83
N PRO A 204 5.85 -11.96 -11.77
CA PRO A 204 4.85 -11.92 -10.69
C PRO A 204 5.39 -12.11 -9.28
N LEU A 205 6.47 -12.88 -9.07
CA LEU A 205 7.11 -13.03 -7.77
C LEU A 205 7.87 -11.76 -7.38
N VAL A 206 8.56 -11.12 -8.33
CA VAL A 206 9.24 -9.84 -8.13
C VAL A 206 8.22 -8.72 -8.02
N TYR A 207 7.13 -8.73 -8.78
CA TYR A 207 6.03 -7.79 -8.68
C TYR A 207 5.21 -7.98 -7.41
N ASN A 208 5.03 -9.20 -6.90
CA ASN A 208 4.39 -9.43 -5.60
C ASN A 208 5.35 -9.21 -4.43
N THR A 209 6.66 -9.41 -4.61
CA THR A 209 7.67 -9.09 -3.60
C THR A 209 7.93 -7.59 -3.58
N ILE A 210 7.99 -6.92 -4.73
CA ILE A 210 8.00 -5.46 -4.87
C ILE A 210 6.65 -4.90 -4.45
N SER A 211 5.50 -5.49 -4.77
CA SER A 211 4.19 -5.02 -4.29
C SER A 211 4.01 -5.31 -2.81
N TYR A 212 4.61 -6.37 -2.28
CA TYR A 212 4.62 -6.67 -0.85
C TYR A 212 5.62 -5.79 -0.10
N TYR A 213 6.81 -5.53 -0.62
CA TYR A 213 7.77 -4.55 -0.11
C TYR A 213 7.32 -3.13 -0.41
N GLU A 214 6.48 -2.87 -1.40
CA GLU A 214 5.75 -1.62 -1.63
C GLU A 214 4.71 -1.57 -0.55
N ASN A 215 3.96 -2.65 -0.26
CA ASN A 215 3.05 -2.69 0.88
C ASN A 215 3.78 -2.70 2.24
N MET A 216 5.04 -3.08 2.34
CA MET A 216 5.84 -3.07 3.58
C MET A 216 6.54 -1.72 3.71
N VAL A 217 7.05 -1.15 2.63
CA VAL A 217 7.48 0.23 2.48
C VAL A 217 6.26 1.15 2.52
N ILE A 218 5.01 0.75 2.28
CA ILE A 218 3.79 1.56 2.41
C ILE A 218 3.22 1.35 3.80
N LYS A 219 3.27 0.16 4.38
CA LYS A 219 2.80 -0.09 5.76
C LYS A 219 3.83 0.33 6.83
N TYR A 220 5.11 0.43 6.45
CA TYR A 220 6.19 1.00 7.25
C TYR A 220 6.78 2.31 6.70
N LYS A 221 6.40 2.86 5.52
CA LYS A 221 6.77 4.26 5.12
C LYS A 221 6.34 5.26 6.16
N TYR A 222 5.25 4.96 6.84
CA TYR A 222 4.62 5.86 7.79
C TYR A 222 5.11 5.68 9.23
N PHE A 223 6.08 4.78 9.45
CA PHE A 223 6.89 4.66 10.67
C PHE A 223 8.37 4.43 10.30
N ILE A 224 8.83 4.99 9.18
CA ILE A 224 10.28 5.19 9.03
C ILE A 224 10.61 6.28 10.04
N ASP A 225 11.17 5.85 11.16
CA ASP A 225 11.92 6.69 12.06
C ASP A 225 12.72 7.68 11.21
N TYR A 226 12.54 8.99 11.39
CA TYR A 226 13.12 10.00 10.51
C TYR A 226 14.65 9.80 10.34
N ASP A 227 15.28 9.15 11.32
CA ASP A 227 16.67 8.68 11.32
C ASP A 227 17.01 7.71 10.16
N PHE A 228 16.12 6.81 9.73
CA PHE A 228 16.37 5.87 8.62
C PHE A 228 16.20 6.52 7.25
N VAL A 229 15.30 7.50 7.09
CA VAL A 229 15.20 8.31 5.84
C VAL A 229 16.45 9.16 5.66
N ASP A 230 16.94 9.80 6.71
CA ASP A 230 18.17 10.61 6.64
C ASP A 230 19.42 9.74 6.41
N THR A 231 19.38 8.46 6.80
CA THR A 231 20.44 7.49 6.49
C THR A 231 20.47 7.04 5.01
N ILE A 232 19.35 7.15 4.27
CA ILE A 232 19.24 6.63 2.88
C ILE A 232 19.16 7.76 1.83
N LYS A 233 18.79 8.99 2.22
CA LYS A 233 18.77 10.18 1.32
C LYS A 233 20.09 10.44 0.59
N ASN A 234 21.21 9.94 1.10
CA ASN A 234 22.51 10.09 0.44
C ASN A 234 22.70 9.16 -0.77
N ASP A 235 21.85 8.14 -0.96
CA ASP A 235 22.09 7.03 -1.89
C ASP A 235 20.93 6.74 -2.89
N ILE A 236 19.75 7.36 -2.75
CA ILE A 236 18.58 7.15 -3.62
C ILE A 236 17.88 8.49 -3.90
N THR A 237 17.57 8.76 -5.16
CA THR A 237 16.92 9.98 -5.65
C THR A 237 15.39 9.92 -5.55
N ASP A 238 14.72 11.08 -5.47
CA ASP A 238 13.24 11.17 -5.54
C ASP A 238 12.68 10.57 -6.84
N PHE A 239 13.48 10.59 -7.92
CA PHE A 239 13.16 9.95 -9.19
C PHE A 239 13.03 8.43 -9.06
N GLU A 240 14.00 7.77 -8.41
CA GLU A 240 13.98 6.32 -8.16
C GLU A 240 12.83 5.91 -7.23
N LEU A 241 12.49 6.75 -6.24
CA LEU A 241 11.33 6.53 -5.37
C LEU A 241 9.99 6.65 -6.11
N ASN A 242 9.90 7.51 -7.13
CA ASN A 242 8.68 7.72 -7.90
C ASN A 242 8.39 6.59 -8.89
N GLN A 243 9.39 5.84 -9.36
CA GLN A 243 9.18 4.66 -10.23
C GLN A 243 8.46 3.51 -9.52
N LEU A 244 8.54 3.46 -8.18
CA LEU A 244 7.99 2.41 -7.32
C LEU A 244 6.62 2.77 -6.75
N CYS A 245 5.99 3.86 -7.22
CA CYS A 245 4.73 4.35 -6.66
C CYS A 245 3.57 4.09 -7.61
N PRO A 246 2.53 3.30 -7.22
CA PRO A 246 1.34 3.05 -8.05
C PRO A 246 0.43 4.28 -8.20
N CYS A 247 0.90 5.46 -7.81
CA CYS A 247 0.20 6.72 -7.91
C CYS A 247 0.26 7.28 -9.34
N ARG A 248 -0.91 7.62 -9.89
CA ARG A 248 -1.05 8.20 -11.24
C ARG A 248 -0.31 9.53 -11.45
N PHE A 249 -0.04 10.28 -10.37
CA PHE A 249 0.82 11.46 -10.45
C PHE A 249 2.31 11.11 -10.36
N CYS A 250 2.70 10.08 -9.61
CA CYS A 250 4.11 9.66 -9.56
C CYS A 250 4.56 9.07 -10.91
N SER A 251 3.70 8.25 -11.54
CA SER A 251 3.98 7.73 -12.88
C SER A 251 4.08 8.84 -13.96
N GLN A 252 3.47 10.00 -13.74
CA GLN A 252 3.61 11.18 -14.61
C GLN A 252 5.03 11.77 -14.61
N PHE A 253 5.84 11.54 -13.57
CA PHE A 253 7.17 12.15 -13.44
C PHE A 253 8.30 11.29 -13.99
N VAL A 254 8.05 9.98 -14.19
CA VAL A 254 9.05 8.97 -14.53
C VAL A 254 9.27 8.84 -16.04
N ASN A 255 8.22 9.05 -16.85
CA ASN A 255 8.31 8.96 -18.31
C ASN A 255 8.28 10.35 -18.94
N GLU A 256 9.42 10.82 -19.43
CA GLU A 256 9.56 12.11 -20.13
C GLU A 256 8.88 12.15 -21.51
N SER A 257 8.28 11.04 -21.96
CA SER A 257 8.00 10.77 -23.38
C SER A 257 6.53 10.83 -23.83
N SER A 258 5.57 11.31 -23.01
CA SER A 258 4.16 11.38 -23.45
C SER A 258 3.50 12.75 -23.23
N GLU A 259 2.90 13.28 -24.31
CA GLU A 259 2.10 14.52 -24.32
C GLU A 259 0.77 14.37 -23.54
N LEU A 260 0.33 13.13 -23.25
CA LEU A 260 -0.82 12.80 -22.42
C LEU A 260 -0.48 11.60 -21.52
N ASN A 261 -0.75 11.71 -20.21
CA ASN A 261 -0.40 10.68 -19.22
C ASN A 261 -1.58 9.72 -18.87
N GLU A 262 -1.35 8.75 -17.98
CA GLU A 262 -2.40 7.82 -17.50
C GLU A 262 -3.49 8.48 -16.64
N ALA A 263 -3.19 9.62 -15.99
CA ALA A 263 -4.21 10.51 -15.39
C ALA A 263 -4.94 11.36 -16.44
N GLY A 264 -4.37 11.43 -17.65
CA GLY A 264 -4.72 12.22 -18.82
C GLY A 264 -4.38 13.72 -18.76
N ASN A 265 -3.48 14.13 -17.86
CA ASN A 265 -3.04 15.53 -17.76
C ASN A 265 -1.97 15.86 -18.81
N VAL A 266 -1.92 17.13 -19.22
CA VAL A 266 -0.89 17.70 -20.09
C VAL A 266 0.06 18.57 -19.26
N ILE A 267 1.36 18.30 -19.30
CA ILE A 267 2.35 19.09 -18.55
C ILE A 267 2.56 20.45 -19.24
N ILE A 268 2.49 21.52 -18.46
CA ILE A 268 2.85 22.89 -18.89
C ILE A 268 4.31 23.16 -18.54
N LYS A 269 4.68 22.95 -17.28
CA LYS A 269 5.99 23.33 -16.75
C LYS A 269 6.41 22.42 -15.62
N LYS A 270 7.68 22.03 -15.61
CA LYS A 270 8.34 21.36 -14.47
C LYS A 270 9.21 22.39 -13.74
N TYR A 271 9.01 22.46 -12.43
CA TYR A 271 9.83 23.22 -11.49
C TYR A 271 10.80 22.28 -10.77
N LYS A 272 11.57 22.75 -9.79
CA LYS A 272 12.51 21.91 -9.05
C LYS A 272 11.78 20.85 -8.24
N ASN A 273 10.75 21.22 -7.50
CA ASN A 273 9.99 20.30 -6.64
C ASN A 273 8.52 20.15 -7.04
N PHE A 274 8.05 20.80 -8.11
CA PHE A 274 6.64 20.78 -8.53
C PHE A 274 6.46 20.61 -10.03
N VAL A 275 5.27 20.17 -10.43
CA VAL A 275 4.83 20.11 -11.82
C VAL A 275 3.49 20.83 -11.95
N LEU A 276 3.41 21.74 -12.91
CA LEU A 276 2.18 22.41 -13.31
C LEU A 276 1.66 21.77 -14.60
N GLY A 277 0.38 21.39 -14.59
CA GLY A 277 -0.26 20.79 -15.75
C GLY A 277 -1.73 21.14 -15.87
N VAL A 278 -2.30 20.82 -17.03
CA VAL A 278 -3.73 20.92 -17.31
C VAL A 278 -4.38 19.60 -16.93
N GLY A 279 -5.29 19.64 -15.96
CA GLY A 279 -5.99 18.45 -15.47
C GLY A 279 -7.16 18.01 -16.36
N ILE A 280 -7.44 16.71 -16.42
CA ILE A 280 -8.72 16.22 -16.97
C ILE A 280 -9.90 16.66 -16.10
N GLY A 281 -11.04 16.90 -16.75
CA GLY A 281 -12.31 17.18 -16.06
C GLY A 281 -12.34 18.61 -15.55
N GLN A 282 -12.05 19.55 -16.45
CA GLN A 282 -12.03 20.97 -16.16
C GLN A 282 -13.40 21.48 -15.72
N ILE A 283 -13.41 22.13 -14.56
CA ILE A 283 -14.61 22.66 -13.90
C ILE A 283 -14.77 24.18 -14.11
N CYS A 284 -13.76 24.83 -14.68
CA CYS A 284 -13.78 26.21 -15.13
C CYS A 284 -12.79 26.36 -16.29
N ASP A 285 -12.82 27.51 -16.96
CA ASP A 285 -11.75 27.85 -17.90
C ASP A 285 -10.41 27.98 -17.18
N ARG A 286 -9.32 27.64 -17.87
CA ARG A 286 -7.95 27.81 -17.36
C ARG A 286 -7.71 27.12 -16.02
N TYR A 287 -8.33 25.95 -15.83
CA TYR A 287 -8.15 25.11 -14.66
C TYR A 287 -6.82 24.35 -14.74
N LEU A 288 -5.90 24.63 -13.81
CA LEU A 288 -4.61 23.96 -13.72
C LEU A 288 -4.51 23.10 -12.45
N ILE A 289 -3.54 22.19 -12.46
CA ILE A 289 -3.17 21.34 -11.34
C ILE A 289 -1.69 21.55 -11.08
N LEU A 290 -1.36 21.90 -9.82
CA LEU A 290 0.00 21.96 -9.32
C LEU A 290 0.23 20.80 -8.36
N THR A 291 1.24 19.98 -8.63
CA THR A 291 1.52 18.74 -7.89
C THR A 291 2.99 18.70 -7.48
N PRO A 292 3.34 18.35 -6.23
CA PRO A 292 4.72 18.13 -5.86
C PRO A 292 5.30 16.91 -6.60
N ILE A 293 6.59 16.93 -6.90
CA ILE A 293 7.26 15.77 -7.52
C ILE A 293 7.38 14.64 -6.49
N ARG A 294 7.69 15.00 -5.24
CA ARG A 294 7.77 14.07 -4.12
C ARG A 294 6.37 13.65 -3.69
N HIS A 295 6.16 12.35 -3.54
CA HIS A 295 4.87 11.82 -3.10
C HIS A 295 4.55 12.22 -1.65
N ILE A 296 3.57 13.10 -1.50
CA ILE A 296 2.97 13.50 -0.22
C ILE A 296 1.45 13.52 -0.35
N SER A 297 0.71 13.37 0.75
CA SER A 297 -0.75 13.29 0.71
C SER A 297 -1.47 14.64 0.77
N SER A 298 -0.78 15.70 1.19
CA SER A 298 -1.33 17.05 1.27
C SER A 298 -0.23 18.14 1.20
N PHE A 299 -0.61 19.36 0.85
CA PHE A 299 0.29 20.52 0.86
C PHE A 299 0.70 20.97 2.26
N SER A 300 0.07 20.50 3.34
CA SER A 300 0.60 20.74 4.69
C SER A 300 1.90 19.97 4.96
N MET A 301 2.27 18.99 4.12
CA MET A 301 3.46 18.13 4.31
C MET A 301 4.69 18.54 3.49
N ILE A 302 4.65 19.70 2.83
CA ILE A 302 5.82 20.19 2.09
C ILE A 302 6.88 20.76 3.03
N ASN A 303 8.16 20.56 2.67
CA ASN A 303 9.31 21.07 3.42
C ASN A 303 9.55 22.56 3.15
N THR A 304 10.44 23.20 3.92
CA THR A 304 10.71 24.65 3.81
C THR A 304 11.13 25.09 2.41
N GLU A 305 11.94 24.30 1.70
CA GLU A 305 12.37 24.62 0.33
C GLU A 305 11.19 24.57 -0.65
N GLU A 306 10.36 23.53 -0.54
CA GLU A 306 9.11 23.39 -1.31
C GLU A 306 8.13 24.53 -0.99
N GLN A 307 8.07 25.02 0.26
CA GLN A 307 7.23 26.18 0.64
C GLN A 307 7.68 27.47 -0.04
N GLU A 308 8.99 27.72 -0.09
CA GLU A 308 9.55 28.90 -0.76
C GLU A 308 9.32 28.87 -2.28
N GLU A 309 9.51 27.69 -2.88
CA GLU A 309 9.23 27.50 -4.30
C GLU A 309 7.74 27.63 -4.61
N LEU A 310 6.86 27.06 -3.78
CA LEU A 310 5.41 27.20 -3.93
C LEU A 310 4.99 28.67 -3.92
N LYS A 311 5.50 29.48 -2.98
CA LYS A 311 5.21 30.92 -2.92
C LYS A 311 5.61 31.65 -4.20
N LYS A 312 6.76 31.30 -4.80
CA LYS A 312 7.20 31.86 -6.08
C LYS A 312 6.25 31.48 -7.21
N ILE A 313 5.94 30.18 -7.33
CA ILE A 313 5.02 29.66 -8.35
C ILE A 313 3.65 30.33 -8.25
N MET A 314 3.11 30.46 -7.03
CA MET A 314 1.83 31.13 -6.79
C MET A 314 1.85 32.59 -7.26
N ASN A 315 2.88 33.35 -6.86
CA ASN A 315 3.01 34.76 -7.25
C ASN A 315 3.14 34.93 -8.77
N ASP A 316 3.86 34.03 -9.43
CA ASP A 316 4.02 34.06 -10.89
C ASP A 316 2.68 33.76 -11.58
N LEU A 317 1.94 32.75 -11.11
CA LEU A 317 0.61 32.42 -11.62
C LEU A 317 -0.40 33.55 -11.41
N ILE A 318 -0.39 34.19 -10.23
CA ILE A 318 -1.23 35.35 -9.92
C ILE A 318 -0.95 36.49 -10.91
N LYS A 319 0.32 36.90 -11.04
CA LYS A 319 0.71 38.00 -11.94
C LYS A 319 0.42 37.68 -13.40
N PHE A 320 0.68 36.45 -13.82
CA PHE A 320 0.42 36.01 -15.19
C PHE A 320 -1.09 36.04 -15.50
N ASN A 321 -1.92 35.46 -14.64
CA ASN A 321 -3.37 35.43 -14.84
C ASN A 321 -3.98 36.84 -14.82
N GLN A 322 -3.49 37.71 -13.94
CA GLN A 322 -3.95 39.10 -13.87
C GLN A 322 -3.54 39.88 -15.12
N SER A 323 -2.29 39.76 -15.58
CA SER A 323 -1.79 40.51 -16.74
C SER A 323 -2.34 39.99 -18.08
N LYS A 324 -2.42 38.67 -18.26
CA LYS A 324 -2.83 38.06 -19.53
C LYS A 324 -4.34 37.94 -19.68
N PHE A 325 -5.06 37.69 -18.58
CA PHE A 325 -6.49 37.37 -18.62
C PHE A 325 -7.36 38.30 -17.77
N ASN A 326 -6.78 39.31 -17.09
CA ASN A 326 -7.50 40.18 -16.14
C ASN A 326 -8.38 39.36 -15.17
N SER A 327 -7.81 38.27 -14.65
CA SER A 327 -8.51 37.28 -13.82
C SER A 327 -7.80 37.09 -12.50
N LYS A 328 -8.58 36.94 -11.41
CA LYS A 328 -8.07 36.53 -10.11
C LYS A 328 -7.60 35.07 -10.16
N THR A 329 -6.70 34.72 -9.25
CA THR A 329 -6.22 33.35 -9.06
C THR A 329 -6.56 32.86 -7.67
N ALA A 330 -7.24 31.73 -7.59
CA ALA A 330 -7.51 31.03 -6.34
C ALA A 330 -6.91 29.63 -6.37
N PHE A 331 -6.52 29.14 -5.21
CA PHE A 331 -5.93 27.83 -5.01
C PHE A 331 -6.78 27.06 -4.02
N VAL A 332 -7.11 25.82 -4.35
CA VAL A 332 -7.91 24.98 -3.46
C VAL A 332 -7.39 23.55 -3.39
N GLU A 333 -7.52 22.94 -2.21
CA GLU A 333 -7.10 21.56 -1.96
C GLU A 333 -8.10 20.84 -1.05
N HIS A 334 -8.26 19.53 -1.30
CA HIS A 334 -8.80 18.58 -0.36
C HIS A 334 -7.65 17.78 0.29
N GLY A 335 -7.11 18.30 1.39
CA GLY A 335 -5.93 17.73 2.04
C GLY A 335 -6.30 16.66 3.06
N ALA A 336 -5.47 15.63 3.18
CA ALA A 336 -5.54 14.67 4.26
C ALA A 336 -4.13 14.22 4.67
N ASN A 337 -3.81 14.34 5.96
CA ASN A 337 -2.50 13.96 6.51
C ASN A 337 -2.44 12.50 6.94
N PHE A 338 -3.24 11.66 6.28
CA PHE A 338 -3.20 10.22 6.43
C PHE A 338 -3.56 9.57 5.11
N ILE A 339 -2.89 8.48 4.82
CA ILE A 339 -3.16 7.67 3.63
C ILE A 339 -4.28 6.71 3.95
N ASN A 340 -5.33 6.79 3.15
CA ASN A 340 -6.58 6.13 3.44
C ASN A 340 -6.75 4.97 2.45
N ASN A 341 -6.20 3.80 2.81
CA ASN A 341 -6.14 2.54 2.04
C ASN A 341 -7.46 2.02 1.41
N PHE A 342 -8.55 2.76 1.49
CA PHE A 342 -9.89 2.38 1.05
C PHE A 342 -10.53 3.36 0.05
N SER A 343 -9.84 4.44 -0.36
CA SER A 343 -10.43 5.43 -1.25
C SER A 343 -9.95 5.28 -2.69
N LYS A 344 -10.86 5.12 -3.65
CA LYS A 344 -10.59 5.18 -5.11
C LYS A 344 -10.19 6.61 -5.57
N THR A 345 -9.60 7.42 -4.69
CA THR A 345 -9.20 8.81 -4.97
C THR A 345 -7.69 8.89 -5.16
N ILE A 346 -7.21 9.90 -5.88
CA ILE A 346 -5.78 10.06 -6.10
C ILE A 346 -5.13 10.45 -4.76
N GLU A 347 -4.28 9.58 -4.23
CA GLU A 347 -3.56 9.76 -2.97
C GLU A 347 -2.22 10.42 -3.25
N HIS A 348 -2.27 11.66 -3.71
CA HIS A 348 -1.10 12.55 -3.88
C HIS A 348 -1.64 13.97 -3.84
N ALA A 349 -1.00 14.81 -3.04
CA ALA A 349 -1.28 16.24 -2.94
C ALA A 349 -1.39 16.89 -4.31
N HIS A 350 -2.42 17.68 -4.52
CA HIS A 350 -2.54 18.50 -5.72
C HIS A 350 -3.35 19.74 -5.38
N LEU A 351 -2.79 20.89 -5.70
CA LEU A 351 -3.51 22.14 -5.66
C LEU A 351 -4.25 22.32 -6.98
N HIS A 352 -5.54 22.56 -6.87
CA HIS A 352 -6.34 23.07 -7.96
C HIS A 352 -6.07 24.56 -8.08
N VAL A 353 -5.63 25.00 -9.25
CA VAL A 353 -5.42 26.42 -9.56
C VAL A 353 -6.56 26.88 -10.46
N ILE A 354 -7.27 27.91 -10.01
CA ILE A 354 -8.49 28.42 -10.63
C ILE A 354 -8.21 29.84 -11.07
N SER A 355 -8.27 30.10 -12.37
CA SER A 355 -8.28 31.45 -12.92
C SER A 355 -9.72 31.87 -13.20
N THR A 356 -10.21 32.86 -12.47
CA THR A 356 -11.63 33.22 -12.45
C THR A 356 -11.84 34.74 -12.45
N THR A 357 -12.96 35.19 -13.01
CA THR A 357 -13.45 36.57 -12.91
C THR A 357 -14.58 36.72 -11.89
N PHE A 358 -15.01 35.63 -11.26
CA PHE A 358 -16.02 35.60 -10.20
C PHE A 358 -15.37 35.34 -8.83
N GLU A 359 -16.02 35.84 -7.78
CA GLU A 359 -15.64 35.56 -6.40
C GLU A 359 -16.10 34.17 -5.97
N LEU A 360 -15.26 33.49 -5.20
CA LEU A 360 -15.63 32.30 -4.45
C LEU A 360 -15.93 32.73 -3.02
N ASP A 361 -17.20 32.95 -2.70
CA ASP A 361 -17.66 33.45 -1.41
C ASP A 361 -18.81 32.64 -0.79
N ASP A 362 -19.60 31.91 -1.59
CA ASP A 362 -20.69 31.04 -1.12
C ASP A 362 -20.20 29.68 -0.58
N PHE A 363 -19.36 29.73 0.46
CA PHE A 363 -18.87 28.53 1.12
C PHE A 363 -19.93 27.93 2.05
N THR A 364 -20.34 26.69 1.80
CA THR A 364 -21.32 26.00 2.66
C THR A 364 -20.70 25.36 3.90
N LEU A 365 -19.36 25.30 3.98
CA LEU A 365 -18.63 24.76 5.12
C LEU A 365 -18.15 25.89 6.03
N PRO A 366 -18.03 25.67 7.35
CA PRO A 366 -17.55 26.68 8.29
C PRO A 366 -16.02 26.81 8.16
N PHE A 367 -15.56 27.74 7.33
CA PHE A 367 -14.15 28.08 7.18
C PHE A 367 -13.68 29.07 8.24
N ARG A 368 -12.47 28.87 8.76
CA ARG A 368 -11.73 29.86 9.56
C ARG A 368 -10.63 30.50 8.74
N LYS A 369 -10.38 31.80 8.94
CA LYS A 369 -9.23 32.50 8.36
C LYS A 369 -7.95 32.14 9.11
N ILE A 370 -6.87 31.93 8.38
CA ILE A 370 -5.53 31.61 8.89
C ILE A 370 -4.47 32.41 8.14
N GLU A 371 -3.27 32.50 8.71
CA GLU A 371 -2.10 32.94 7.95
C GLU A 371 -1.61 31.83 7.00
N PHE A 372 -1.04 32.20 5.85
CA PHE A 372 -0.59 31.23 4.84
C PHE A 372 0.39 30.18 5.41
N ASN A 373 1.33 30.61 6.27
CA ASN A 373 2.29 29.68 6.88
C ASN A 373 1.64 28.68 7.85
N GLU A 374 0.43 28.93 8.35
CA GLU A 374 -0.29 27.99 9.21
C GLU A 374 -0.78 26.75 8.45
N ILE A 375 -0.87 26.81 7.10
CA ILE A 375 -1.23 25.66 6.26
C ILE A 375 -0.34 24.45 6.59
N PHE A 376 0.95 24.70 6.79
CA PHE A 376 1.97 23.67 7.03
C PHE A 376 1.91 23.06 8.44
N ASN A 377 1.05 23.60 9.31
CA ASN A 377 0.83 23.11 10.67
C ASN A 377 -0.53 22.40 10.83
N ILE A 378 -1.35 22.35 9.77
CA ILE A 378 -2.63 21.66 9.81
C ILE A 378 -2.38 20.16 10.01
N SER A 379 -3.14 19.52 10.89
CA SER A 379 -3.15 18.08 11.10
C SER A 379 -4.52 17.50 10.70
N GLY A 380 -4.55 16.27 10.17
CA GLY A 380 -5.82 15.61 9.80
C GLY A 380 -6.35 15.93 8.41
N VAL A 381 -7.69 15.96 8.25
CA VAL A 381 -8.36 16.24 6.97
C VAL A 381 -8.82 17.68 6.92
N TYR A 382 -8.60 18.34 5.78
CA TYR A 382 -9.01 19.71 5.59
C TYR A 382 -9.48 20.03 4.17
N ASN A 383 -10.27 21.09 4.07
CA ASN A 383 -10.48 21.82 2.83
C ASN A 383 -9.75 23.15 2.96
N LEU A 384 -8.90 23.44 1.97
CA LEU A 384 -8.09 24.64 1.94
C LEU A 384 -8.49 25.49 0.75
N TYR A 385 -8.63 26.80 0.98
CA TYR A 385 -8.79 27.83 -0.02
C TYR A 385 -7.81 28.96 0.28
N PHE A 386 -7.13 29.47 -0.74
CA PHE A 386 -6.42 30.73 -0.62
C PHE A 386 -6.35 31.49 -1.94
N ASP A 387 -6.32 32.80 -1.82
CA ASP A 387 -6.11 33.77 -2.89
C ASP A 387 -5.15 34.88 -2.41
N GLU A 388 -5.11 36.00 -3.10
CA GLU A 388 -4.28 37.17 -2.76
C GLU A 388 -4.68 37.85 -1.44
N GLU A 389 -5.91 37.68 -0.97
CA GLU A 389 -6.50 38.43 0.14
C GLU A 389 -6.66 37.59 1.42
N LYS A 390 -6.93 36.29 1.27
CA LYS A 390 -7.29 35.41 2.39
C LYS A 390 -6.81 33.99 2.19
N THR A 391 -6.45 33.36 3.30
CA THR A 391 -6.29 31.91 3.42
C THR A 391 -7.36 31.40 4.39
N LEU A 392 -8.11 30.40 3.96
CA LEU A 392 -9.25 29.82 4.66
C LEU A 392 -9.08 28.31 4.77
N VAL A 393 -9.34 27.77 5.95
CA VAL A 393 -9.31 26.33 6.20
C VAL A 393 -10.60 25.86 6.87
N HIS A 394 -11.08 24.71 6.46
CA HIS A 394 -12.10 23.95 7.17
C HIS A 394 -11.53 22.57 7.51
N GLU A 395 -11.19 22.37 8.79
CA GLU A 395 -10.73 21.09 9.32
C GLU A 395 -11.93 20.20 9.66
N SER A 396 -11.82 18.92 9.34
CA SER A 396 -12.91 17.96 9.55
C SER A 396 -12.35 16.59 9.92
N ASN A 397 -13.18 15.78 10.58
CA ASN A 397 -12.82 14.39 10.89
C ASN A 397 -13.16 13.42 9.73
N THR A 398 -13.81 13.93 8.67
CA THR A 398 -14.33 13.11 7.56
C THR A 398 -14.07 13.79 6.23
N LYS A 399 -13.52 13.03 5.26
CA LYS A 399 -13.24 13.54 3.91
C LYS A 399 -14.53 13.89 3.16
N ILE A 400 -14.75 15.18 2.95
CA ILE A 400 -15.81 15.68 2.07
C ILE A 400 -15.28 15.66 0.63
N SER A 401 -15.42 14.50 -0.01
CA SER A 401 -14.89 14.29 -1.36
C SER A 401 -15.50 15.29 -2.37
N GLN A 402 -14.64 15.89 -3.20
CA GLN A 402 -15.02 16.72 -4.36
C GLN A 402 -15.76 18.03 -4.00
N TYR A 403 -15.67 18.52 -2.76
CA TYR A 403 -16.36 19.76 -2.36
C TYR A 403 -16.02 20.97 -3.26
N TRP A 404 -14.74 21.21 -3.53
CA TRP A 404 -14.30 22.32 -4.38
C TRP A 404 -14.81 22.15 -5.80
N ARG A 405 -14.74 20.93 -6.32
CA ARG A 405 -15.21 20.62 -7.68
C ARG A 405 -16.69 20.90 -7.85
N LYS A 406 -17.52 20.53 -6.86
CA LYS A 406 -18.95 20.84 -6.86
C LYS A 406 -19.20 22.34 -6.83
N LEU A 407 -18.56 23.06 -5.91
CA LEU A 407 -18.74 24.50 -5.74
C LEU A 407 -18.36 25.28 -7.01
N ILE A 408 -17.16 25.01 -7.55
CA ILE A 408 -16.66 25.74 -8.73
C ILE A 408 -17.49 25.41 -9.97
N ALA A 409 -17.83 24.13 -10.16
CA ALA A 409 -18.61 23.71 -11.31
C ALA A 409 -20.04 24.28 -11.29
N SER A 410 -20.68 24.38 -10.11
CA SER A 410 -21.99 25.04 -10.01
C SER A 410 -21.93 26.52 -10.39
N THR A 411 -20.87 27.23 -10.00
CA THR A 411 -20.68 28.63 -10.36
C THR A 411 -20.42 28.83 -11.87
N ASN A 412 -19.81 27.83 -12.51
CA ASN A 412 -19.47 27.89 -13.94
C ASN A 412 -20.51 27.20 -14.85
N GLY A 413 -21.58 26.64 -14.30
CA GLY A 413 -22.55 25.84 -15.05
C GLY A 413 -21.94 24.60 -15.71
N ARG A 414 -20.92 23.98 -15.09
CA ARG A 414 -20.21 22.80 -15.61
C ARG A 414 -20.53 21.54 -14.82
N GLU A 415 -20.21 20.38 -15.41
CA GLU A 415 -20.28 19.09 -14.74
C GLU A 415 -19.09 18.92 -13.79
N TRP A 416 -19.38 18.65 -12.51
CA TRP A 416 -18.37 18.52 -11.46
C TRP A 416 -17.71 17.12 -11.47
N ASP A 417 -18.45 16.09 -11.89
CA ASP A 417 -17.94 14.73 -11.96
C ASP A 417 -16.96 14.62 -13.13
N TRP A 418 -15.67 14.52 -12.79
CA TRP A 418 -14.60 14.42 -13.78
C TRP A 418 -14.77 13.22 -14.73
N ARG A 419 -15.49 12.16 -14.32
CA ARG A 419 -15.76 11.00 -15.17
C ARG A 419 -16.73 11.33 -16.30
N LYS A 420 -17.70 12.21 -16.03
CA LYS A 420 -18.65 12.70 -17.03
C LYS A 420 -18.05 13.84 -17.85
N ALA A 421 -17.29 14.73 -17.20
CA ALA A 421 -16.59 15.82 -17.88
C ALA A 421 -15.47 15.35 -18.84
N LYS A 422 -15.02 14.09 -18.74
CA LYS A 422 -14.13 13.45 -19.73
C LYS A 422 -14.75 13.35 -21.12
N GLU A 423 -16.07 13.25 -21.21
CA GLU A 423 -16.79 13.09 -22.48
C GLU A 423 -16.78 14.40 -23.29
N THR A 424 -16.60 15.54 -22.64
CA THR A 424 -16.54 16.87 -23.26
C THR A 424 -15.15 17.30 -23.73
N LYS A 425 -14.15 16.38 -23.75
CA LYS A 425 -12.72 16.58 -24.13
C LYS A 425 -12.34 18.08 -24.29
N PRO A 426 -12.12 18.80 -23.18
CA PRO A 426 -11.62 20.16 -23.28
C PRO A 426 -10.31 20.15 -24.08
N ASP A 427 -10.08 21.20 -24.88
CA ASP A 427 -8.85 21.36 -25.66
C ASP A 427 -7.69 21.67 -24.71
N LEU A 428 -7.10 20.61 -24.14
CA LEU A 428 -6.02 20.70 -23.16
C LEU A 428 -4.79 21.39 -23.75
N GLU A 429 -4.53 21.19 -25.05
CA GLU A 429 -3.44 21.84 -25.77
C GLU A 429 -3.68 23.33 -25.96
N LYS A 430 -4.92 23.76 -26.24
CA LYS A 430 -5.26 25.20 -26.23
C LYS A 430 -4.93 25.84 -24.89
N ILE A 431 -5.25 25.19 -23.77
CA ILE A 431 -4.99 25.75 -22.44
C ILE A 431 -3.50 25.73 -22.13
N LYS A 432 -2.78 24.65 -22.44
CA LYS A 432 -1.32 24.62 -22.35
C LYS A 432 -0.68 25.77 -23.13
N ASN A 433 -1.13 26.02 -24.35
CA ASN A 433 -0.67 27.12 -25.20
C ASN A 433 -0.98 28.50 -24.60
N MET A 434 -2.05 28.66 -23.81
CA MET A 434 -2.33 29.91 -23.10
C MET A 434 -1.27 30.21 -22.01
N TYR A 435 -0.60 29.17 -21.50
CA TYR A 435 0.40 29.26 -20.44
C TYR A 435 1.85 29.03 -20.92
N HIS A 436 2.11 28.99 -22.24
CA HIS A 436 3.46 28.76 -22.76
C HIS A 436 4.46 29.89 -22.44
N GLU A 437 3.96 31.09 -22.15
CA GLU A 437 4.74 32.28 -21.77
C GLU A 437 5.04 32.35 -20.26
N LEU A 438 4.51 31.42 -19.46
CA LEU A 438 4.73 31.32 -18.02
C LEU A 438 6.09 30.71 -17.70
#